data_AF-A0A367R471-F1
#
_entry.id   AF-A0A367R471-F1
#
_cell.length_a   1.000
_cell.length_b   1.000
_cell.length_c   1.000
_cell.angle_alpha   90.00
_cell.angle_beta   90.00
_cell.angle_gamma   90.00
#
_symmetry.space_group_name_H-M   'P 1'
#
loop_
_entity.id
_entity.type
_entity.pdbx_description
1 polymer ?
#
loop_
_entity_poly.entity_id
_entity_poly.type
_entity_poly.pdbx_seq_one_letter_code
_entity_poly.pdbx_strand_id
1 'polypeptide(L)'
;MNHQFLAKHKIEKKKTLEKTTFLKIKIFLTLIPASLVLSSCTSSDIKTAKGFGDASNALEQLNTAVADDIYNSCTRSSTWLALGTSETRQNMRDAIKDCDTMFRPNSVRTKIAGEVIVEYVGAIGSLATEDRNTVKTEFEEIGTALQGLKVQTKNSPPFQFKQNTIDTGVNIATFLTNLFLGNFRRKNLKAAIVCTDKDIQTYSAGLASFIDELYVKALLDDEIDSITRYFGAYRSPLTDKTNLLLNSDSPEVFTSLQDTQLKRDRDMQDEISKVISKKNTGAAYVTLIQTTAAAHADLKRIFNDGKDNLSPELTAKCNKYFARNSSNIITMKTPGTDSLNQEISQSELEQIRKVAKAYNSKVMPLLAHIKQQSSSTNQD
;
A
#
# COMPACT_ATOMS: atom_id res chain seq x y z
N MET A 1 67.10 38.14 -22.28
CA MET A 1 65.96 38.85 -22.93
C MET A 1 65.94 38.38 -24.39
N ASN A 2 64.95 37.70 -24.98
CA ASN A 2 63.56 37.50 -24.64
C ASN A 2 63.15 36.04 -24.97
N HIS A 3 62.89 35.26 -23.92
CA HIS A 3 62.03 34.08 -23.99
C HIS A 3 60.59 34.54 -24.24
N GLN A 4 60.21 34.84 -25.48
CA GLN A 4 58.79 35.10 -25.80
C GLN A 4 58.37 34.81 -27.24
N PHE A 5 59.22 34.20 -28.07
CA PHE A 5 58.90 33.94 -29.48
C PHE A 5 58.68 32.47 -29.86
N LEU A 6 58.87 31.51 -28.93
CA LEU A 6 58.74 30.07 -29.19
C LEU A 6 57.50 29.42 -28.54
N ALA A 7 56.61 30.20 -27.92
CA ALA A 7 55.38 29.67 -27.29
C ALA A 7 54.11 29.84 -28.14
N LYS A 8 54.11 30.66 -29.20
CA LYS A 8 52.90 30.88 -30.03
C LYS A 8 52.69 29.85 -31.14
N HIS A 9 53.72 29.18 -31.64
CA HIS A 9 53.56 28.18 -32.72
C HIS A 9 53.22 26.75 -32.25
N LYS A 10 53.23 26.47 -30.94
CA LYS A 10 52.88 25.16 -30.38
C LYS A 10 51.44 25.07 -29.87
N ILE A 11 50.72 26.18 -29.79
CA ILE A 11 49.32 26.26 -29.34
C ILE A 11 48.34 26.21 -30.53
N GLU A 12 48.75 26.63 -31.73
CA GLU A 12 47.89 26.58 -32.92
C GLU A 12 47.87 25.23 -33.66
N LYS A 13 48.87 24.35 -33.48
CA LYS A 13 48.84 22.99 -34.06
C LYS A 13 48.18 21.92 -33.16
N LYS A 14 47.82 22.27 -31.93
CA LYS A 14 47.05 21.37 -31.04
C LYS A 14 45.54 21.61 -31.08
N LYS A 15 45.07 22.72 -31.67
CA LYS A 15 43.65 23.06 -31.82
C LYS A 15 43.02 22.66 -33.17
N THR A 16 43.82 22.16 -34.12
CA THR A 16 43.39 21.77 -35.48
C THR A 16 43.60 20.29 -35.79
N LEU A 17 43.92 19.47 -34.77
CA LEU A 17 43.94 18.00 -34.86
C LEU A 17 43.00 17.33 -33.82
N GLU A 18 42.00 18.06 -33.36
CA GLU A 18 40.93 17.55 -32.47
C GLU A 18 39.51 17.87 -32.99
N LYS A 19 39.39 18.41 -34.20
CA LYS A 19 38.10 18.79 -34.82
C LYS A 19 37.69 17.96 -36.03
N THR A 20 38.46 16.96 -36.42
CA THR A 20 38.16 16.09 -37.58
C THR A 20 38.00 14.60 -37.23
N THR A 21 38.01 14.26 -35.95
CA THR A 21 37.67 12.91 -35.44
C THR A 21 36.36 12.90 -34.64
N PHE A 22 35.58 13.99 -34.70
CA PHE A 22 34.27 14.12 -34.07
C PHE A 22 33.09 14.02 -35.07
N LEU A 23 33.38 13.72 -36.34
CA LEU A 23 32.37 13.70 -37.42
C LEU A 23 32.24 12.35 -38.15
N LYS A 24 32.74 11.25 -37.57
CA LYS A 24 32.57 9.88 -38.10
C LYS A 24 32.22 8.81 -37.05
N ILE A 25 31.67 9.22 -35.91
CA ILE A 25 31.02 8.32 -34.93
C ILE A 25 29.69 8.94 -34.50
N LYS A 26 28.82 9.20 -35.48
CA LYS A 26 27.45 9.68 -35.23
C LYS A 26 26.39 9.04 -36.13
N ILE A 27 26.70 7.90 -36.77
CA ILE A 27 25.77 7.14 -37.63
C ILE A 27 25.79 5.63 -37.29
N PHE A 28 26.28 5.23 -36.10
CA PHE A 28 26.28 3.82 -35.66
C PHE A 28 25.66 3.57 -34.28
N LEU A 29 24.77 4.45 -33.83
CA LEU A 29 24.04 4.32 -32.56
C LEU A 29 22.52 4.46 -32.72
N THR A 30 22.00 4.30 -33.94
CA THR A 30 20.56 4.28 -34.25
C THR A 30 20.08 2.94 -34.84
N LEU A 31 20.89 1.87 -34.75
CA LEU A 31 20.54 0.52 -35.19
C LEU A 31 21.04 -0.52 -34.17
N ILE A 32 20.53 -0.42 -32.94
CA ILE A 32 20.50 -1.48 -31.92
C ILE A 32 19.03 -1.52 -31.46
N PRO A 33 18.38 -2.68 -31.46
CA PRO A 33 17.32 -2.92 -32.43
C PRO A 33 15.92 -2.49 -31.96
N ALA A 34 15.25 -1.73 -32.83
CA ALA A 34 13.79 -1.71 -32.93
C ALA A 34 13.18 -3.08 -33.28
N SER A 35 13.98 -4.16 -33.37
CA SER A 35 13.50 -5.55 -33.52
C SER A 35 13.27 -6.30 -32.21
N LEU A 36 13.49 -5.67 -31.04
CA LEU A 36 12.94 -6.16 -29.75
C LEU A 36 11.62 -5.48 -29.35
N VAL A 37 11.15 -4.50 -30.15
CA VAL A 37 10.02 -3.62 -29.82
C VAL A 37 8.66 -4.12 -30.36
N LEU A 38 8.59 -5.18 -31.18
CA LEU A 38 7.33 -5.53 -31.89
C LEU A 38 6.97 -7.04 -31.96
N SER A 39 7.43 -7.87 -31.02
CA SER A 39 6.86 -9.21 -30.83
C SER A 39 6.57 -9.44 -29.34
N SER A 40 5.41 -9.13 -28.76
CA SER A 40 4.09 -8.81 -29.30
C SER A 40 3.26 -8.23 -28.14
N CYS A 41 3.55 -7.02 -27.67
CA CYS A 41 2.63 -6.33 -26.75
C CYS A 41 1.41 -5.88 -27.56
N THR A 42 0.34 -6.65 -27.46
CA THR A 42 -0.97 -6.29 -28.02
C THR A 42 -1.53 -5.08 -27.29
N SER A 43 -2.50 -4.38 -27.89
CA SER A 43 -3.27 -3.34 -27.18
C SER A 43 -3.94 -3.88 -25.89
N SER A 44 -4.20 -5.19 -25.84
CA SER A 44 -4.68 -5.88 -24.65
C SER A 44 -3.62 -6.00 -23.55
N ASP A 45 -2.34 -6.10 -23.90
CA ASP A 45 -1.23 -6.17 -22.94
C ASP A 45 -1.02 -4.81 -22.27
N ILE A 46 -1.07 -3.74 -23.06
CA ILE A 46 -0.96 -2.35 -22.55
C ILE A 46 -2.14 -2.04 -21.62
N LYS A 47 -3.38 -2.43 -21.99
CA LYS A 47 -4.56 -2.25 -21.13
C LYS A 47 -4.45 -3.03 -19.83
N THR A 48 -3.96 -4.27 -19.90
CA THR A 48 -3.75 -5.13 -18.73
C THR A 48 -2.72 -4.53 -17.78
N ALA A 49 -1.59 -4.05 -18.32
CA ALA A 49 -0.52 -3.41 -17.57
C ALA A 49 -0.98 -2.10 -16.90
N LYS A 50 -1.76 -1.29 -17.62
CA LYS A 50 -2.43 -0.10 -17.06
C LYS A 50 -3.33 -0.44 -15.88
N GLY A 51 -4.06 -1.56 -15.94
CA GLY A 51 -4.90 -2.03 -14.83
C GLY A 51 -4.14 -2.30 -13.53
N PHE A 52 -2.89 -2.79 -13.59
CA PHE A 52 -2.03 -2.92 -12.41
C PHE A 52 -1.57 -1.55 -11.88
N GLY A 53 -1.26 -0.59 -12.76
CA GLY A 53 -0.97 0.78 -12.36
C GLY A 53 -2.17 1.45 -11.65
N ASP A 54 -3.37 1.29 -12.19
CA ASP A 54 -4.61 1.78 -11.57
C ASP A 54 -4.88 1.11 -10.21
N ALA A 55 -4.59 -0.20 -10.10
CA ALA A 55 -4.70 -0.93 -8.84
C ALA A 55 -3.67 -0.48 -7.79
N SER A 56 -2.42 -0.21 -8.20
CA SER A 56 -1.37 0.32 -7.32
C SER A 56 -1.74 1.71 -6.78
N ASN A 57 -2.20 2.62 -7.65
CA ASN A 57 -2.67 3.94 -7.23
C ASN A 57 -3.83 3.86 -6.23
N ALA A 58 -4.73 2.90 -6.41
CA ALA A 58 -5.84 2.73 -5.48
C ALA A 58 -5.44 2.05 -4.16
N LEU A 59 -4.51 1.10 -4.20
CA LEU A 59 -3.84 0.58 -3.01
C LEU A 59 -3.19 1.72 -2.22
N GLU A 60 -2.52 2.66 -2.88
CA GLU A 60 -1.88 3.81 -2.24
C GLU A 60 -2.90 4.73 -1.54
N GLN A 61 -4.00 5.02 -2.22
CA GLN A 61 -5.10 5.83 -1.68
C GLN A 61 -5.74 5.16 -0.47
N LEU A 62 -6.06 3.87 -0.57
CA LEU A 62 -6.65 3.10 0.53
C LEU A 62 -5.69 2.95 1.71
N ASN A 63 -4.42 2.65 1.44
CA ASN A 63 -3.40 2.55 2.46
C ASN A 63 -3.29 3.87 3.24
N THR A 64 -3.22 5.00 2.52
CA THR A 64 -3.16 6.33 3.15
C THR A 64 -4.41 6.61 3.95
N ALA A 65 -5.60 6.39 3.39
CA ALA A 65 -6.86 6.64 4.07
C ALA A 65 -7.02 5.82 5.36
N VAL A 66 -6.68 4.53 5.31
CA VAL A 66 -6.74 3.63 6.47
C VAL A 66 -5.67 4.00 7.50
N ALA A 67 -4.44 4.23 7.06
CA ALA A 67 -3.33 4.58 7.95
C ALA A 67 -3.61 5.89 8.70
N ASP A 68 -4.06 6.93 8.01
CA ASP A 68 -4.41 8.22 8.63
C ASP A 68 -5.59 8.06 9.59
N ASP A 69 -6.58 7.22 9.24
CA ASP A 69 -7.76 7.04 10.09
C ASP A 69 -7.52 6.23 11.36
N ILE A 70 -6.44 5.44 11.46
CA ILE A 70 -6.06 4.77 12.72
C ILE A 70 -5.91 5.78 13.87
N TYR A 71 -5.24 6.91 13.61
CA TYR A 71 -5.13 7.99 14.60
C TYR A 71 -6.43 8.81 14.69
N ASN A 72 -7.04 9.14 13.56
CA ASN A 72 -8.23 10.00 13.56
C ASN A 72 -9.44 9.33 14.22
N SER A 73 -9.60 8.02 14.08
CA SER A 73 -10.66 7.25 14.75
C SER A 73 -10.49 7.27 16.26
N CYS A 74 -9.26 7.08 16.77
CA CYS A 74 -8.98 7.19 18.21
C CYS A 74 -9.35 8.58 18.75
N THR A 75 -8.94 9.64 18.06
CA THR A 75 -9.22 11.02 18.49
C THR A 75 -10.72 11.35 18.43
N ARG A 76 -11.43 10.97 17.35
CA ARG A 76 -12.89 11.12 17.26
C ARG A 76 -13.61 10.35 18.35
N SER A 77 -13.24 9.08 18.58
CA SER A 77 -13.79 8.28 19.69
C SER A 77 -13.60 8.98 21.04
N SER A 78 -12.43 9.61 21.24
CA SER A 78 -12.13 10.36 22.46
C SER A 78 -12.96 11.64 22.61
N THR A 79 -13.31 12.35 21.52
CA THR A 79 -14.13 13.58 21.63
C THR A 79 -15.55 13.29 22.13
N TRP A 80 -16.07 12.09 21.86
CA TRP A 80 -17.37 11.64 22.38
C TRP A 80 -17.39 11.42 23.90
N LEU A 81 -16.24 11.48 24.59
CA LEU A 81 -16.19 11.41 26.05
C LEU A 81 -16.65 12.70 26.73
N ALA A 82 -16.72 13.84 26.02
CA ALA A 82 -17.04 15.13 26.62
C ALA A 82 -18.56 15.36 26.79
N LEU A 83 -19.12 14.88 27.91
CA LEU A 83 -20.54 15.02 28.27
C LEU A 83 -20.92 16.34 28.98
N GLY A 84 -20.12 17.39 28.81
CA GLY A 84 -20.44 18.74 29.31
C GLY A 84 -19.99 19.07 30.74
N THR A 85 -19.40 18.12 31.48
CA THR A 85 -18.80 18.37 32.81
C THR A 85 -17.30 18.68 32.71
N SER A 86 -16.72 19.29 33.76
CA SER A 86 -15.26 19.53 33.78
C SER A 86 -14.46 18.22 33.75
N GLU A 87 -14.92 17.22 34.48
CA GLU A 87 -14.32 15.88 34.56
C GLU A 87 -14.34 15.17 33.19
N THR A 88 -15.50 15.12 32.52
CA THR A 88 -15.63 14.48 31.20
C THR A 88 -14.79 15.17 30.13
N ARG A 89 -14.65 16.49 30.19
CA ARG A 89 -13.70 17.24 29.35
C ARG A 89 -12.24 16.91 29.66
N GLN A 90 -11.90 16.62 30.92
CA GLN A 90 -10.56 16.19 31.29
C GLN A 90 -10.28 14.77 30.77
N ASN A 91 -11.24 13.84 30.94
CA ASN A 91 -11.15 12.48 30.41
C ASN A 91 -10.96 12.47 28.89
N MET A 92 -11.68 13.33 28.16
CA MET A 92 -11.47 13.53 26.71
C MET A 92 -10.02 13.95 26.41
N ARG A 93 -9.49 14.96 27.12
CA ARG A 93 -8.12 15.46 26.89
C ARG A 93 -7.07 14.40 27.16
N ASP A 94 -7.25 13.61 28.22
CA ASP A 94 -6.29 12.57 28.57
C ASP A 94 -6.36 11.40 27.56
N ALA A 95 -7.57 11.01 27.11
CA ALA A 95 -7.71 10.03 26.03
C ALA A 95 -7.08 10.50 24.70
N ILE A 96 -7.17 11.79 24.36
CA ILE A 96 -6.49 12.33 23.17
C ILE A 96 -4.96 12.23 23.30
N LYS A 97 -4.38 12.47 24.49
CA LYS A 97 -2.94 12.27 24.72
C LYS A 97 -2.54 10.79 24.56
N ASP A 98 -3.39 9.86 25.00
CA ASP A 98 -3.17 8.44 24.77
C ASP A 98 -3.21 8.12 23.26
N CYS A 99 -4.10 8.76 22.49
CA CYS A 99 -4.10 8.66 21.03
C CYS A 99 -2.81 9.18 20.40
N ASP A 100 -2.28 10.32 20.87
CA ASP A 100 -1.03 10.90 20.37
C ASP A 100 0.19 10.01 20.62
N THR A 101 0.25 9.36 21.78
CA THR A 101 1.39 8.51 22.14
C THR A 101 1.32 7.13 21.49
N MET A 102 0.12 6.54 21.38
CA MET A 102 -0.04 5.18 20.88
C MET A 102 -0.41 5.12 19.41
N PHE A 103 -1.38 5.90 18.93
CA PHE A 103 -1.95 5.71 17.60
C PHE A 103 -1.31 6.58 16.52
N ARG A 104 -0.83 7.78 16.85
CA ARG A 104 -0.12 8.65 15.90
C ARG A 104 1.14 7.99 15.29
N PRO A 105 2.08 7.41 16.08
CA PRO A 105 3.24 6.74 15.47
C PRO A 105 2.83 5.47 14.71
N ASN A 106 1.80 4.77 15.17
CA ASN A 106 1.34 3.56 14.50
C ASN A 106 0.63 3.86 13.17
N SER A 107 -0.08 4.99 13.04
CA SER A 107 -0.61 5.49 11.77
C SER A 107 0.49 5.61 10.71
N VAL A 108 1.60 6.28 11.05
CA VAL A 108 2.77 6.42 10.15
C VAL A 108 3.36 5.05 9.79
N ARG A 109 3.56 4.18 10.78
CA ARG A 109 4.13 2.84 10.55
C ARG A 109 3.21 1.95 9.71
N THR A 110 1.90 2.05 9.88
CA THR A 110 0.92 1.33 9.05
C THR A 110 1.00 1.76 7.59
N LYS A 111 1.18 3.07 7.35
CA LYS A 111 1.37 3.58 5.99
C LYS A 111 2.60 2.95 5.33
N ILE A 112 3.75 2.98 6.02
CA ILE A 112 5.01 2.37 5.54
C ILE A 112 4.83 0.86 5.28
N ALA A 113 4.11 0.15 6.17
CA ALA A 113 3.82 -1.26 5.95
C ALA A 113 3.00 -1.48 4.67
N GLY A 114 1.90 -0.74 4.48
CA GLY A 114 1.08 -0.89 3.28
C GLY A 114 1.80 -0.53 1.98
N GLU A 115 2.77 0.38 2.02
CA GLU A 115 3.58 0.76 0.84
C GLU A 115 4.30 -0.43 0.21
N VAL A 116 4.64 -1.47 0.98
CA VAL A 116 5.26 -2.70 0.44
C VAL A 116 4.38 -3.35 -0.62
N ILE A 117 3.07 -3.44 -0.38
CA ILE A 117 2.12 -4.04 -1.34
C ILE A 117 1.82 -3.06 -2.49
N VAL A 118 1.73 -1.75 -2.20
CA VAL A 118 1.55 -0.70 -3.22
C VAL A 118 2.68 -0.75 -4.25
N GLU A 119 3.92 -0.72 -3.77
CA GLU A 119 5.13 -0.74 -4.59
C GLU A 119 5.29 -2.09 -5.30
N TYR A 120 4.89 -3.19 -4.67
CA TYR A 120 4.87 -4.50 -5.33
C TYR A 120 3.92 -4.55 -6.53
N VAL A 121 2.68 -4.09 -6.38
CA VAL A 121 1.73 -4.03 -7.50
C VAL A 121 2.19 -3.04 -8.58
N GLY A 122 2.72 -1.90 -8.15
CA GLY A 122 3.30 -0.88 -9.04
C GLY A 122 4.49 -1.42 -9.83
N ALA A 123 5.36 -2.20 -9.20
CA ALA A 123 6.50 -2.83 -9.85
C ALA A 123 6.06 -3.85 -10.89
N ILE A 124 5.06 -4.68 -10.60
CA ILE A 124 4.47 -5.61 -11.57
C ILE A 124 3.85 -4.87 -12.76
N GLY A 125 3.09 -3.81 -12.51
CA GLY A 125 2.54 -2.96 -13.58
C GLY A 125 3.64 -2.34 -14.44
N SER A 126 4.69 -1.82 -13.81
CA SER A 126 5.81 -1.17 -14.48
C SER A 126 6.62 -2.16 -15.34
N LEU A 127 6.84 -3.39 -14.86
CA LEU A 127 7.46 -4.46 -15.65
C LEU A 127 6.71 -4.74 -16.96
N ALA A 128 5.40 -4.53 -16.98
CA ALA A 128 4.56 -4.75 -18.13
C ALA A 128 4.48 -3.56 -19.11
N THR A 129 4.88 -2.35 -18.71
CA THR A 129 4.80 -1.13 -19.56
C THR A 129 6.15 -0.58 -20.03
N GLU A 130 7.27 -1.26 -19.76
CA GLU A 130 8.66 -0.78 -19.95
C GLU A 130 9.04 0.47 -19.12
N ASP A 131 8.07 1.13 -18.50
CA ASP A 131 8.26 2.35 -17.74
C ASP A 131 9.18 2.11 -16.54
N ARG A 132 10.16 2.99 -16.35
CA ARG A 132 11.14 2.90 -15.25
C ARG A 132 10.63 3.72 -14.08
N ASN A 133 9.61 3.21 -13.40
CA ASN A 133 9.30 3.75 -12.08
C ASN A 133 10.46 3.42 -11.14
N THR A 134 10.85 4.39 -10.33
CA THR A 134 11.76 4.20 -9.20
C THR A 134 10.94 3.82 -7.99
N VAL A 135 11.45 2.90 -7.17
CA VAL A 135 10.95 2.68 -5.80
C VAL A 135 10.91 4.03 -5.10
N LYS A 136 9.76 4.41 -4.51
CA LYS A 136 9.65 5.64 -3.73
C LYS A 136 10.00 5.43 -2.26
N THR A 137 9.79 4.22 -1.73
CA THR A 137 10.00 3.91 -0.31
C THR A 137 11.45 3.54 0.02
N GLU A 138 12.00 4.19 1.04
CA GLU A 138 13.26 3.76 1.69
C GLU A 138 13.00 2.47 2.49
N PHE A 139 13.22 1.34 1.82
CA PHE A 139 12.93 0.01 2.35
C PHE A 139 13.67 -0.37 3.64
N GLU A 140 14.69 0.39 4.01
CA GLU A 140 15.40 0.25 5.28
C GLU A 140 14.47 0.49 6.49
N GLU A 141 13.41 1.28 6.33
CA GLU A 141 12.47 1.62 7.42
C GLU A 141 11.38 0.57 7.66
N ILE A 142 11.16 -0.38 6.74
CA ILE A 142 10.08 -1.38 6.85
C ILE A 142 10.25 -2.26 8.07
N GLY A 143 11.45 -2.79 8.29
CA GLY A 143 11.73 -3.66 9.43
C GLY A 143 11.44 -2.94 10.75
N THR A 144 11.90 -1.70 10.88
CA THR A 144 11.66 -0.84 12.05
C THR A 144 10.19 -0.48 12.21
N ALA A 145 9.50 -0.15 11.11
CA ALA A 145 8.08 0.18 11.14
C ALA A 145 7.24 -1.02 11.60
N LEU A 146 7.47 -2.21 11.05
CA LEU A 146 6.75 -3.43 11.41
C LEU A 146 7.05 -3.88 12.85
N GLN A 147 8.30 -3.79 13.30
CA GLN A 147 8.66 -4.07 14.70
C GLN A 147 8.03 -3.08 15.67
N GLY A 148 7.92 -1.81 15.25
CA GLY A 148 7.33 -0.74 16.02
C GLY A 148 5.81 -0.79 16.08
N LEU A 149 5.13 -1.49 15.15
CA LEU A 149 3.68 -1.64 15.16
C LEU A 149 3.24 -2.51 16.34
N LYS A 150 2.91 -1.81 17.42
CA LYS A 150 2.36 -2.35 18.66
C LYS A 150 1.16 -1.51 19.03
N VAL A 151 -0.03 -2.10 18.98
CA VAL A 151 -1.26 -1.38 19.26
C VAL A 151 -2.07 -2.17 20.26
N GLN A 152 -2.57 -1.47 21.28
CA GLN A 152 -3.48 -2.05 22.27
C GLN A 152 -4.75 -1.21 22.28
N THR A 153 -5.89 -1.84 22.01
CA THR A 153 -7.20 -1.22 22.21
C THR A 153 -7.76 -1.65 23.57
N LYS A 154 -8.79 -0.95 24.05
CA LYS A 154 -9.38 -1.25 25.37
C LYS A 154 -9.98 -2.65 25.43
N ASN A 155 -10.46 -3.14 24.30
CA ASN A 155 -11.27 -4.36 24.19
C ASN A 155 -10.58 -5.50 23.43
N SER A 156 -9.28 -5.39 23.12
CA SER A 156 -8.57 -6.42 22.35
C SER A 156 -7.16 -6.67 22.88
N PRO A 157 -6.63 -7.90 22.73
CA PRO A 157 -5.25 -8.19 23.06
C PRO A 157 -4.31 -7.28 22.24
N PRO A 158 -3.12 -6.96 22.78
CA PRO A 158 -2.15 -6.15 22.04
C PRO A 158 -1.79 -6.85 20.73
N PHE A 159 -1.97 -6.13 19.62
CA PHE A 159 -1.53 -6.60 18.33
C PHE A 159 -0.05 -6.28 18.16
N GLN A 160 0.71 -7.29 17.74
CA GLN A 160 2.07 -7.15 17.24
C GLN A 160 2.28 -8.11 16.07
N PHE A 161 2.99 -7.64 15.04
CA PHE A 161 3.43 -8.52 13.97
C PHE A 161 4.34 -9.63 14.51
N LYS A 162 4.07 -10.87 14.08
CA LYS A 162 4.96 -12.00 14.34
C LYS A 162 6.28 -11.77 13.60
N GLN A 163 7.40 -12.24 14.18
CA GLN A 163 8.74 -12.04 13.60
C GLN A 163 8.83 -12.53 12.16
N ASN A 164 8.21 -13.67 11.84
CA ASN A 164 8.17 -14.17 10.47
C ASN A 164 7.53 -13.19 9.48
N THR A 165 6.52 -12.41 9.89
CA THR A 165 5.87 -11.41 9.03
C THR A 165 6.81 -10.24 8.78
N ILE A 166 7.53 -9.81 9.81
CA ILE A 166 8.55 -8.76 9.73
C ILE A 166 9.65 -9.17 8.74
N ASP A 167 10.22 -10.36 8.92
CA ASP A 167 11.30 -10.89 8.06
C ASP A 167 10.83 -10.98 6.60
N THR A 168 9.60 -11.44 6.36
CA THR A 168 9.04 -11.53 5.01
C THR A 168 8.82 -10.15 4.36
N GLY A 169 8.46 -9.12 5.13
CA GLY A 169 8.36 -7.75 4.63
C GLY A 169 9.70 -7.22 4.11
N VAL A 170 10.78 -7.47 4.85
CA VAL A 170 12.16 -7.11 4.44
C VAL A 170 12.59 -7.87 3.19
N ASN A 171 12.23 -9.15 3.07
CA ASN A 171 12.53 -9.94 1.87
C ASN A 171 11.79 -9.42 0.63
N ILE A 172 10.52 -8.99 0.77
CA ILE A 172 9.77 -8.38 -0.35
C ILE A 172 10.41 -7.06 -0.75
N ALA A 173 10.81 -6.24 0.21
CA ALA A 173 11.48 -4.97 -0.05
C ALA A 173 12.82 -5.17 -0.78
N THR A 174 13.56 -6.20 -0.40
CA THR A 174 14.77 -6.66 -1.09
C THR A 174 14.45 -7.08 -2.53
N PHE A 175 13.33 -7.80 -2.73
CA PHE A 175 12.85 -8.16 -4.06
C PHE A 175 12.58 -6.94 -4.94
N LEU A 176 11.88 -5.94 -4.41
CA LEU A 176 11.55 -4.72 -5.13
C LEU A 176 12.84 -3.99 -5.52
N THR A 177 13.76 -3.79 -4.57
CA THR A 177 15.07 -3.19 -4.84
C THR A 177 15.79 -3.88 -6.01
N ASN A 178 15.86 -5.22 -5.99
CA ASN A 178 16.48 -5.99 -7.05
C ASN A 178 15.77 -5.80 -8.40
N LEU A 179 14.45 -5.75 -8.38
CA LEU A 179 13.63 -5.66 -9.59
C LEU A 179 13.88 -4.36 -10.36
N PHE A 180 14.13 -3.26 -9.65
CA PHE A 180 14.36 -1.94 -10.24
C PHE A 180 15.82 -1.68 -10.67
N LEU A 181 16.76 -2.55 -10.29
CA LEU A 181 18.13 -2.53 -10.82
C LEU A 181 18.13 -3.01 -12.28
N GLY A 182 18.54 -2.14 -13.21
CA GLY A 182 18.26 -2.26 -14.65
C GLY A 182 18.68 -3.54 -15.39
N ASN A 183 19.55 -4.38 -14.82
CA ASN A 183 19.95 -5.68 -15.40
C ASN A 183 19.07 -6.87 -14.95
N PHE A 184 18.11 -6.64 -14.05
CA PHE A 184 17.34 -7.70 -13.39
C PHE A 184 16.03 -8.06 -14.09
N ARG A 185 15.33 -7.05 -14.66
CA ARG A 185 13.88 -7.04 -14.96
C ARG A 185 13.32 -8.27 -15.69
N ARG A 186 13.79 -8.61 -16.90
CA ARG A 186 13.18 -9.73 -17.67
C ARG A 186 13.75 -11.10 -17.31
N LYS A 187 15.04 -11.15 -16.98
CA LYS A 187 15.79 -12.41 -16.87
C LYS A 187 15.58 -13.13 -15.56
N ASN A 188 15.13 -12.42 -14.52
CA ASN A 188 14.99 -12.99 -13.17
C ASN A 188 13.57 -12.88 -12.61
N LEU A 189 12.60 -12.28 -13.34
CA LEU A 189 11.22 -12.11 -12.84
C LEU A 189 10.56 -13.43 -12.46
N LYS A 190 10.71 -14.45 -13.32
CA LYS A 190 10.19 -15.79 -13.08
C LYS A 190 10.70 -16.37 -11.75
N ALA A 191 12.02 -16.39 -11.58
CA ALA A 191 12.65 -16.84 -10.35
C ALA A 191 12.22 -15.99 -9.15
N ALA A 192 12.16 -14.67 -9.31
CA ALA A 192 11.83 -13.75 -8.25
C ALA A 192 10.40 -13.98 -7.72
N ILE A 193 9.40 -14.05 -8.60
CA ILE A 193 8.01 -14.38 -8.24
C ILE A 193 7.95 -15.74 -7.53
N VAL A 194 8.59 -16.77 -8.10
CA VAL A 194 8.58 -18.11 -7.50
C VAL A 194 9.21 -18.11 -6.11
N CYS A 195 10.28 -17.35 -5.89
CA CYS A 195 11.02 -17.32 -4.63
C CYS A 195 10.38 -16.44 -3.55
N THR A 196 9.58 -15.45 -3.92
CA THR A 196 8.94 -14.53 -2.95
C THR A 196 7.51 -14.91 -2.58
N ASP A 197 6.92 -15.94 -3.19
CA ASP A 197 5.50 -16.29 -2.95
C ASP A 197 5.17 -16.51 -1.48
N LYS A 198 5.97 -17.33 -0.78
CA LYS A 198 5.78 -17.57 0.66
C LYS A 198 5.82 -16.26 1.45
N ASP A 199 6.73 -15.35 1.09
CA ASP A 199 6.91 -14.09 1.79
C ASP A 199 5.73 -13.15 1.51
N ILE A 200 5.29 -13.04 0.26
CA ILE A 200 4.09 -12.29 -0.14
C ILE A 200 2.83 -12.84 0.55
N GLN A 201 2.64 -14.16 0.59
CA GLN A 201 1.49 -14.76 1.29
C GLN A 201 1.51 -14.44 2.79
N THR A 202 2.66 -14.65 3.44
CA THR A 202 2.82 -14.43 4.88
C THR A 202 2.63 -12.96 5.24
N TYR A 203 3.27 -12.08 4.49
CA TYR A 203 3.18 -10.64 4.68
C TYR A 203 1.76 -10.11 4.47
N SER A 204 1.14 -10.49 3.35
CA SER A 204 -0.21 -10.05 3.01
C SER A 204 -1.24 -10.56 4.02
N ALA A 205 -1.11 -11.80 4.49
CA ALA A 205 -1.98 -12.35 5.53
C ALA A 205 -1.85 -11.60 6.86
N GLY A 206 -0.60 -11.31 7.27
CA GLY A 206 -0.34 -10.55 8.49
C GLY A 206 -0.86 -9.11 8.41
N LEU A 207 -0.61 -8.42 7.30
CA LEU A 207 -1.08 -7.04 7.09
C LEU A 207 -2.63 -7.00 7.00
N ALA A 208 -3.24 -7.93 6.28
CA ALA A 208 -4.70 -8.05 6.20
C ALA A 208 -5.33 -8.29 7.57
N SER A 209 -4.79 -9.22 8.37
CA SER A 209 -5.25 -9.48 9.74
C SER A 209 -5.08 -8.26 10.64
N PHE A 210 -3.94 -7.56 10.55
CA PHE A 210 -3.74 -6.30 11.27
C PHE A 210 -4.84 -5.27 10.96
N ILE A 211 -5.10 -4.99 9.68
CA ILE A 211 -6.12 -4.00 9.30
C ILE A 211 -7.52 -4.46 9.70
N ASP A 212 -7.86 -5.73 9.49
CA ASP A 212 -9.19 -6.26 9.81
C ASP A 212 -9.45 -6.28 11.33
N GLU A 213 -8.52 -6.84 12.12
CA GLU A 213 -8.70 -7.00 13.56
C GLU A 213 -8.55 -5.68 14.30
N LEU A 214 -7.49 -4.91 14.02
CA LEU A 214 -7.25 -3.68 14.76
C LEU A 214 -8.11 -2.52 14.27
N TYR A 215 -8.07 -2.22 12.97
CA TYR A 215 -8.72 -1.02 12.47
C TYR A 215 -10.22 -1.24 12.28
N VAL A 216 -10.61 -2.27 11.51
CA VAL A 216 -12.02 -2.49 11.18
C VAL A 216 -12.84 -2.97 12.38
N LYS A 217 -12.34 -3.96 13.13
CA LYS A 217 -13.10 -4.63 14.21
C LYS A 217 -12.88 -4.08 15.61
N ALA A 218 -11.76 -3.40 15.87
CA ALA A 218 -11.50 -2.83 17.19
C ALA A 218 -11.70 -1.32 17.21
N LEU A 219 -10.92 -0.56 16.45
CA LEU A 219 -10.97 0.91 16.50
C LEU A 219 -12.30 1.50 16.03
N LEU A 220 -12.79 1.08 14.86
CA LEU A 220 -14.04 1.61 14.32
C LEU A 220 -15.27 1.11 15.11
N ASP A 221 -15.21 -0.06 15.75
CA ASP A 221 -16.26 -0.51 16.67
C ASP A 221 -16.22 0.24 18.00
N ASP A 222 -15.03 0.50 18.56
CA ASP A 222 -14.86 1.38 19.72
C ASP A 222 -15.38 2.81 19.44
N GLU A 223 -15.25 3.30 18.20
CA GLU A 223 -15.81 4.59 17.77
C GLU A 223 -17.35 4.56 17.74
N ILE A 224 -17.97 3.52 17.17
CA ILE A 224 -19.43 3.32 17.18
C ILE A 224 -19.96 3.25 18.61
N ASP A 225 -19.27 2.53 19.49
CA ASP A 225 -19.64 2.42 20.90
C ASP A 225 -19.54 3.76 21.63
N SER A 226 -18.53 4.56 21.33
CA SER A 226 -18.38 5.92 21.89
C SER A 226 -19.49 6.86 21.40
N ILE A 227 -19.84 6.83 20.11
CA ILE A 227 -20.98 7.58 19.56
C ILE A 227 -22.28 7.18 20.26
N THR A 228 -22.53 5.86 20.35
CA THR A 228 -23.75 5.31 20.95
C THR A 228 -23.87 5.72 22.42
N ARG A 229 -22.77 5.66 23.19
CA ARG A 229 -22.74 6.11 24.58
C ARG A 229 -23.00 7.60 24.73
N TYR A 230 -22.40 8.43 23.86
CA TYR A 230 -22.60 9.88 23.89
C TYR A 230 -24.07 10.25 23.68
N PHE A 231 -24.69 9.77 22.60
CA PHE A 231 -26.09 10.07 22.32
C PHE A 231 -27.03 9.40 23.34
N GLY A 232 -26.70 8.19 23.81
CA GLY A 232 -27.45 7.48 24.85
C GLY A 232 -27.52 8.24 26.18
N ALA A 233 -26.42 8.89 26.58
CA ALA A 233 -26.38 9.70 27.81
C ALA A 233 -27.34 10.89 27.77
N TYR A 234 -27.60 11.47 26.59
CA TYR A 234 -28.59 12.55 26.43
C TYR A 234 -30.01 12.03 26.18
N ARG A 235 -30.17 10.81 25.64
CA ARG A 235 -31.47 10.23 25.33
C ARG A 235 -32.23 9.77 26.57
N SER A 236 -31.56 9.19 27.57
CA SER A 236 -32.24 8.68 28.79
C SER A 236 -32.98 9.80 29.55
N PRO A 237 -32.36 10.96 29.86
CA PRO A 237 -33.06 12.06 30.53
C PRO A 237 -34.21 12.66 29.71
N LEU A 238 -34.11 12.65 28.37
CA LEU A 238 -35.18 13.11 27.48
C LEU A 238 -36.35 12.13 27.48
N THR A 239 -36.08 10.83 27.41
CA THR A 239 -37.12 9.78 27.45
C THR A 239 -37.90 9.82 28.75
N ASP A 240 -37.21 9.98 29.89
CA ASP A 240 -37.87 10.08 31.19
C ASP A 240 -38.78 11.31 31.27
N LYS A 241 -38.31 12.47 30.78
CA LYS A 241 -39.13 13.70 30.70
C LYS A 241 -40.34 13.54 29.79
N THR A 242 -40.17 12.93 28.61
CA THR A 242 -41.26 12.67 27.67
C THR A 242 -42.30 11.73 28.30
N ASN A 243 -41.87 10.68 29.00
CA ASN A 243 -42.76 9.73 29.65
C ASN A 243 -43.57 10.37 30.80
N LEU A 244 -42.96 11.28 31.56
CA LEU A 244 -43.66 12.04 32.61
C LEU A 244 -44.75 12.98 32.03
N LEU A 245 -44.61 13.39 30.77
CA LEU A 245 -45.53 14.33 30.11
C LEU A 245 -46.63 13.64 29.29
N LEU A 246 -46.64 12.31 29.18
CA LEU A 246 -47.63 11.52 28.42
C LEU A 246 -49.09 11.81 28.83
N ASN A 247 -49.31 12.25 30.07
CA ASN A 247 -50.63 12.59 30.61
C ASN A 247 -50.76 14.07 31.02
N SER A 248 -49.85 14.95 30.57
CA SER A 248 -49.86 16.37 30.94
C SER A 248 -50.64 17.21 29.93
N ASP A 249 -51.22 18.32 30.41
CA ASP A 249 -51.95 19.30 29.58
C ASP A 249 -51.02 20.19 28.72
N SER A 250 -49.76 19.78 28.49
CA SER A 250 -48.76 20.55 27.72
C SER A 250 -48.32 19.83 26.45
N PRO A 251 -49.23 19.65 25.46
CA PRO A 251 -48.94 18.92 24.22
C PRO A 251 -47.79 19.53 23.40
N GLU A 252 -47.62 20.86 23.43
CA GLU A 252 -46.52 21.54 22.72
C GLU A 252 -45.14 21.16 23.26
N VAL A 253 -45.02 21.02 24.59
CA VAL A 253 -43.77 20.61 25.26
C VAL A 253 -43.48 19.14 24.95
N PHE A 254 -44.51 18.29 24.94
CA PHE A 254 -44.36 16.89 24.56
C PHE A 254 -43.87 16.74 23.12
N THR A 255 -44.48 17.43 22.15
CA THR A 255 -44.06 17.40 20.74
C THR A 255 -42.62 17.91 20.57
N SER A 256 -42.26 19.01 21.23
CA SER A 256 -40.89 19.56 21.16
C SER A 256 -39.82 18.59 21.68
N LEU A 257 -40.11 17.86 22.76
CA LEU A 257 -39.20 16.84 23.30
C LEU A 257 -39.10 15.62 22.37
N GLN A 258 -40.22 15.19 21.79
CA GLN A 258 -40.23 14.11 20.81
C GLN A 258 -39.42 14.48 19.55
N ASP A 259 -39.57 15.68 19.03
CA ASP A 259 -38.79 16.19 17.89
C ASP A 259 -37.30 16.27 18.22
N THR A 260 -36.95 16.70 19.43
CA THR A 260 -35.56 16.73 19.91
C THR A 260 -34.97 15.33 19.96
N GLN A 261 -35.74 14.33 20.43
CA GLN A 261 -35.31 12.95 20.47
C GLN A 261 -35.11 12.37 19.05
N LEU A 262 -36.07 12.58 18.15
CA LEU A 262 -35.96 12.15 16.75
C LEU A 262 -34.77 12.78 16.04
N LYS A 263 -34.49 14.06 16.30
CA LYS A 263 -33.31 14.73 15.75
C LYS A 263 -32.02 14.08 16.25
N ARG A 264 -31.90 13.83 17.55
CA ARG A 264 -30.70 13.19 18.12
C ARG A 264 -30.50 11.75 17.63
N ASP A 265 -31.58 10.99 17.47
CA ASP A 265 -31.50 9.64 16.90
C ASP A 265 -31.01 9.69 15.44
N ARG A 266 -31.46 10.67 14.64
CA ARG A 266 -30.93 10.90 13.28
C ARG A 266 -29.45 11.30 13.30
N ASP A 267 -29.08 12.29 14.11
CA ASP A 267 -27.69 12.74 14.25
C ASP A 267 -26.75 11.56 14.63
N MET A 268 -27.21 10.68 15.53
CA MET A 268 -26.46 9.47 15.90
C MET A 268 -26.29 8.51 14.72
N GLN A 269 -27.35 8.23 13.96
CA GLN A 269 -27.29 7.35 12.80
C GLN A 269 -26.41 7.92 11.69
N ASP A 270 -26.42 9.24 11.50
CA ASP A 270 -25.57 9.92 10.52
C ASP A 270 -24.09 9.77 10.90
N GLU A 271 -23.74 9.95 12.17
CA GLU A 271 -22.37 9.73 12.67
C GLU A 271 -21.95 8.26 12.56
N ILE A 272 -22.80 7.30 12.96
CA ILE A 272 -22.51 5.87 12.81
C ILE A 272 -22.33 5.49 11.34
N SER A 273 -23.13 6.05 10.43
CA SER A 273 -23.04 5.77 8.98
C SER A 273 -21.69 6.21 8.40
N LYS A 274 -21.12 7.32 8.89
CA LYS A 274 -19.75 7.75 8.53
C LYS A 274 -18.72 6.71 8.96
N VAL A 275 -18.86 6.14 10.15
CA VAL A 275 -17.96 5.09 10.65
C VAL A 275 -18.12 3.79 9.84
N ILE A 276 -19.35 3.41 9.48
CA ILE A 276 -19.62 2.24 8.62
C ILE A 276 -18.95 2.40 7.24
N SER A 277 -18.99 3.59 6.63
CA SER A 277 -18.28 3.85 5.37
C SER A 277 -16.76 3.64 5.50
N LYS A 278 -16.17 4.02 6.65
CA LYS A 278 -14.75 3.75 6.96
C LYS A 278 -14.48 2.25 7.15
N LYS A 279 -15.40 1.50 7.77
CA LYS A 279 -15.30 0.03 7.87
C LYS A 279 -15.29 -0.61 6.49
N ASN A 280 -16.16 -0.16 5.59
CA ASN A 280 -16.19 -0.64 4.20
C ASN A 280 -14.89 -0.33 3.46
N THR A 281 -14.30 0.85 3.68
CA THR A 281 -13.00 1.23 3.13
C THR A 281 -11.89 0.31 3.63
N GLY A 282 -11.84 0.02 4.93
CA GLY A 282 -10.89 -0.92 5.52
C GLY A 282 -11.06 -2.35 5.00
N ALA A 283 -12.29 -2.84 4.90
CA ALA A 283 -12.59 -4.17 4.36
C ALA A 283 -12.22 -4.29 2.87
N ALA A 284 -12.43 -3.23 2.09
CA ALA A 284 -12.00 -3.18 0.69
C ALA A 284 -10.46 -3.23 0.57
N TYR A 285 -9.74 -2.54 1.47
CA TYR A 285 -8.28 -2.60 1.51
C TYR A 285 -7.77 -4.00 1.86
N VAL A 286 -8.36 -4.65 2.87
CA VAL A 286 -8.07 -6.06 3.23
C VAL A 286 -8.29 -6.99 2.04
N THR A 287 -9.43 -6.85 1.36
CA THR A 287 -9.77 -7.64 0.16
C THR A 287 -8.74 -7.45 -0.94
N LEU A 288 -8.25 -6.22 -1.13
CA LEU A 288 -7.29 -5.88 -2.16
C LEU A 288 -5.89 -6.47 -1.88
N ILE A 289 -5.45 -6.44 -0.62
CA ILE A 289 -4.22 -7.11 -0.16
C ILE A 289 -4.30 -8.62 -0.44
N GLN A 290 -5.39 -9.27 -0.03
CA GLN A 290 -5.60 -10.71 -0.22
C GLN A 290 -5.70 -11.09 -1.70
N THR A 291 -6.39 -10.28 -2.50
CA THR A 291 -6.52 -10.50 -3.96
C THR A 291 -5.17 -10.37 -4.66
N THR A 292 -4.31 -9.46 -4.18
CA THR A 292 -2.94 -9.29 -4.68
C THR A 292 -2.07 -10.51 -4.36
N ALA A 293 -2.16 -11.03 -3.13
CA ALA A 293 -1.46 -12.26 -2.75
C ALA A 293 -1.93 -13.47 -3.57
N ALA A 294 -3.25 -13.62 -3.78
CA ALA A 294 -3.79 -14.69 -4.61
C ALA A 294 -3.30 -14.60 -6.06
N ALA A 295 -3.25 -13.40 -6.64
CA ALA A 295 -2.71 -13.20 -7.98
C ALA A 295 -1.21 -13.54 -8.05
N HIS A 296 -0.42 -13.23 -7.00
CA HIS A 296 0.98 -13.66 -6.92
C HIS A 296 1.11 -15.19 -6.93
N ALA A 297 0.30 -15.89 -6.13
CA ALA A 297 0.31 -17.36 -6.09
C ALA A 297 -0.03 -17.98 -7.44
N ASP A 298 -0.98 -17.39 -8.18
CA ASP A 298 -1.31 -17.81 -9.54
C ASP A 298 -0.14 -17.62 -10.51
N LEU A 299 0.56 -16.48 -10.43
CA LEU A 299 1.77 -16.24 -11.22
C LEU A 299 2.87 -17.25 -10.89
N LYS A 300 3.10 -17.51 -9.59
CA LYS A 300 4.06 -18.52 -9.14
C LYS A 300 3.70 -19.91 -9.66
N ARG A 301 2.42 -20.28 -9.70
CA ARG A 301 1.96 -21.57 -10.21
C ARG A 301 2.22 -21.70 -11.71
N ILE A 302 1.99 -20.65 -12.50
CA ILE A 302 2.34 -20.61 -13.93
C ILE A 302 3.84 -20.83 -14.11
N PHE A 303 4.66 -20.15 -13.30
CA PHE A 303 6.11 -20.20 -13.38
C PHE A 303 6.75 -21.46 -12.78
N ASN A 304 6.03 -22.20 -11.95
CA ASN A 304 6.48 -23.45 -11.33
C ASN A 304 5.81 -24.68 -11.97
N ASP A 305 5.45 -24.60 -13.25
CA ASP A 305 4.84 -25.69 -14.03
C ASP A 305 3.61 -26.32 -13.35
N GLY A 306 2.78 -25.49 -12.71
CA GLY A 306 1.57 -25.92 -12.01
C GLY A 306 1.80 -26.47 -10.59
N LYS A 307 3.03 -26.52 -10.08
CA LYS A 307 3.36 -27.15 -8.80
C LYS A 307 3.25 -26.19 -7.60
N ASP A 308 2.77 -26.72 -6.49
CA ASP A 308 2.69 -25.99 -5.22
C ASP A 308 4.01 -25.96 -4.46
N ASN A 309 4.83 -27.00 -4.58
CA ASN A 309 6.14 -27.06 -3.93
C ASN A 309 7.28 -26.74 -4.92
N LEU A 310 8.33 -26.09 -4.41
CA LEU A 310 9.55 -25.85 -5.18
C LEU A 310 10.36 -27.15 -5.29
N SER A 311 10.95 -27.39 -6.47
CA SER A 311 11.95 -28.45 -6.61
C SER A 311 13.23 -28.07 -5.83
N PRO A 312 14.07 -29.03 -5.42
CA PRO A 312 15.35 -28.75 -4.77
C PRO A 312 16.24 -27.78 -5.57
N GLU A 313 16.19 -27.86 -6.90
CA GLU A 313 16.90 -26.97 -7.80
C GLU A 313 16.38 -25.52 -7.74
N LEU A 314 15.04 -25.34 -7.71
CA LEU A 314 14.42 -24.03 -7.54
C LEU A 314 14.67 -23.47 -6.14
N THR A 315 14.64 -24.30 -5.11
CA THR A 315 15.02 -23.92 -3.74
C THR A 315 16.45 -23.41 -3.69
N ALA A 316 17.41 -24.11 -4.32
CA ALA A 316 18.80 -23.64 -4.41
C ALA A 316 18.93 -22.32 -5.18
N LYS A 317 18.13 -22.13 -6.25
CA LYS A 317 18.05 -20.85 -6.98
C LYS A 317 17.51 -19.72 -6.10
N CYS A 318 16.49 -19.97 -5.29
CA CYS A 318 15.96 -19.00 -4.34
C CYS A 318 16.97 -18.65 -3.25
N ASN A 319 17.69 -19.64 -2.71
CA ASN A 319 18.76 -19.38 -1.74
C ASN A 319 19.86 -18.49 -2.35
N LYS A 320 20.25 -18.72 -3.61
CA LYS A 320 21.21 -17.87 -4.33
C LYS A 320 20.67 -16.47 -4.61
N TYR A 321 19.37 -16.35 -4.90
CA TYR A 321 18.68 -15.06 -5.08
C TYR A 321 18.78 -14.19 -3.83
N PHE A 322 18.47 -14.76 -2.65
CA PHE A 322 18.52 -14.03 -1.38
C PHE A 322 19.96 -13.84 -0.86
N ALA A 323 20.87 -14.79 -1.09
CA ALA A 323 22.27 -14.72 -0.62
C ALA A 323 23.13 -13.66 -1.36
N ARG A 324 22.74 -13.24 -2.57
CA ARG A 324 23.46 -12.18 -3.30
C ARG A 324 23.40 -10.80 -2.62
N ASN A 325 22.53 -10.63 -1.63
CA ASN A 325 22.19 -9.32 -1.08
C ASN A 325 22.58 -9.15 0.40
N SER A 326 22.98 -10.21 1.10
CA SER A 326 23.47 -10.14 2.48
C SER A 326 24.93 -9.69 2.59
N SER A 327 25.59 -9.38 1.47
CA SER A 327 26.94 -8.80 1.44
C SER A 327 27.04 -7.78 0.32
N ASN A 328 27.15 -6.48 0.66
CA ASN A 328 27.35 -5.33 -0.24
C ASN A 328 26.10 -4.77 -0.94
N ILE A 329 25.33 -3.95 -0.22
CA ILE A 329 24.40 -2.96 -0.81
C ILE A 329 25.18 -1.91 -1.65
N ILE A 330 26.50 -1.78 -1.46
CA ILE A 330 27.35 -0.79 -2.15
C ILE A 330 28.53 -1.50 -2.82
N THR A 331 28.32 -2.16 -3.97
CA THR A 331 29.33 -2.35 -5.05
C THR A 331 28.79 -3.26 -6.16
N MET A 332 27.70 -2.87 -6.83
CA MET A 332 27.33 -3.50 -8.10
C MET A 332 28.15 -2.90 -9.26
N LYS A 333 29.40 -3.36 -9.41
CA LYS A 333 30.22 -3.14 -10.62
C LYS A 333 30.86 -4.44 -11.09
N THR A 334 30.06 -5.43 -11.48
CA THR A 334 30.35 -6.30 -12.64
C THR A 334 29.19 -7.26 -12.90
N PRO A 335 28.75 -7.43 -14.16
CA PRO A 335 27.78 -8.46 -14.54
C PRO A 335 28.46 -9.83 -14.53
N GLY A 336 28.31 -10.58 -13.45
CA GLY A 336 28.65 -12.00 -13.41
C GLY A 336 27.69 -12.80 -14.30
N THR A 337 28.24 -13.72 -15.09
CA THR A 337 27.62 -14.60 -16.10
C THR A 337 26.54 -15.58 -15.59
N ASP A 338 26.13 -15.47 -14.34
CA ASP A 338 25.10 -16.28 -13.70
C ASP A 338 23.70 -15.66 -13.87
N SER A 339 23.31 -15.40 -15.12
CA SER A 339 21.95 -14.98 -15.40
C SER A 339 21.01 -16.18 -15.20
N LEU A 340 20.02 -16.06 -14.31
CA LEU A 340 18.91 -17.02 -14.19
C LEU A 340 17.96 -16.91 -15.40
N ASN A 341 18.49 -16.73 -16.62
CA ASN A 341 17.74 -16.46 -17.86
C ASN A 341 16.64 -17.50 -18.05
N GLN A 342 15.43 -17.14 -17.63
CA GLN A 342 14.23 -17.88 -17.96
C GLN A 342 13.36 -16.93 -18.77
N GLU A 343 13.40 -17.08 -20.09
CA GLU A 343 12.44 -16.39 -20.95
C GLU A 343 11.03 -16.89 -20.60
N ILE A 344 10.09 -15.94 -20.56
CA ILE A 344 8.68 -16.26 -20.39
C ILE A 344 8.16 -16.71 -21.75
N SER A 345 7.65 -17.94 -21.82
CA SER A 345 7.08 -18.51 -23.04
C SER A 345 5.73 -17.86 -23.40
N GLN A 346 5.32 -18.02 -24.66
CA GLN A 346 4.04 -17.48 -25.13
C GLN A 346 2.83 -18.08 -24.39
N SER A 347 2.88 -19.36 -24.05
CA SER A 347 1.82 -20.04 -23.29
C SER A 347 1.74 -19.55 -21.84
N GLU A 348 2.88 -19.22 -21.21
CA GLU A 348 2.92 -18.57 -19.90
C GLU A 348 2.36 -17.15 -20.00
N LEU A 349 2.71 -16.37 -21.02
CA LEU A 349 2.15 -15.03 -21.25
C LEU A 349 0.62 -15.05 -21.38
N GLU A 350 0.05 -16.02 -22.09
CA GLU A 350 -1.41 -16.18 -22.19
C GLU A 350 -2.07 -16.49 -20.84
N GLN A 351 -1.43 -17.30 -20.00
CA GLN A 351 -1.93 -17.58 -18.66
C GLN A 351 -1.82 -16.36 -17.74
N ILE A 352 -0.71 -15.62 -17.81
CA ILE A 352 -0.50 -14.36 -17.07
C ILE A 352 -1.59 -13.35 -17.43
N ARG A 353 -1.96 -13.22 -18.71
CA ARG A 353 -3.07 -12.37 -19.14
C ARG A 353 -4.40 -12.76 -18.48
N LYS A 354 -4.67 -14.05 -18.31
CA LYS A 354 -5.88 -14.53 -17.62
C LYS A 354 -5.88 -14.15 -16.15
N VAL A 355 -4.74 -14.32 -15.46
CA VAL A 355 -4.57 -13.93 -14.05
C VAL A 355 -4.79 -12.43 -13.90
N ALA A 356 -4.17 -11.62 -14.75
CA ALA A 356 -4.30 -10.17 -14.70
C ALA A 356 -5.73 -9.68 -15.00
N LYS A 357 -6.42 -10.30 -15.96
CA LYS A 357 -7.83 -10.02 -16.22
C LYS A 357 -8.72 -10.37 -15.02
N ALA A 358 -8.48 -11.53 -14.39
CA ALA A 358 -9.20 -11.95 -13.19
C ALA A 358 -8.94 -10.99 -12.02
N TYR A 359 -7.69 -10.60 -11.80
CA TYR A 359 -7.30 -9.59 -10.82
C TYR A 359 -8.06 -8.28 -11.04
N ASN A 360 -7.96 -7.70 -12.24
CA ASN A 360 -8.64 -6.45 -12.58
C ASN A 360 -10.17 -6.55 -12.43
N SER A 361 -10.77 -7.70 -12.75
CA SER A 361 -12.22 -7.89 -12.58
C SER A 361 -12.68 -7.86 -11.12
N LYS A 362 -11.80 -8.20 -10.17
CA LYS A 362 -12.08 -8.14 -8.74
C LYS A 362 -11.75 -6.77 -8.15
N VAL A 363 -10.65 -6.17 -8.60
CA VAL A 363 -10.16 -4.91 -8.05
C VAL A 363 -10.96 -3.72 -8.55
N MET A 364 -11.20 -3.59 -9.86
CA MET A 364 -11.83 -2.38 -10.43
C MET A 364 -13.22 -2.05 -9.85
N PRO A 365 -14.12 -3.01 -9.57
CA PRO A 365 -15.39 -2.72 -8.91
C PRO A 365 -15.23 -2.15 -7.50
N LEU A 366 -14.25 -2.66 -6.73
CA LEU A 366 -13.94 -2.12 -5.40
C LEU A 366 -13.50 -0.65 -5.52
N LEU A 367 -12.66 -0.34 -6.51
CA LEU A 367 -12.18 1.03 -6.75
C LEU A 367 -13.31 2.00 -7.13
N ALA A 368 -14.25 1.55 -7.96
CA ALA A 368 -15.40 2.35 -8.34
C ALA A 368 -16.28 2.71 -7.13
N HIS A 369 -16.49 1.74 -6.24
CA HIS A 369 -17.29 1.94 -5.03
C HIS A 369 -16.65 2.95 -4.06
N ILE A 370 -15.33 2.86 -3.85
CA ILE A 370 -14.58 3.78 -2.97
C ILE A 370 -14.58 5.22 -3.54
N LYS A 371 -14.43 5.37 -4.86
CA LYS A 371 -14.45 6.70 -5.51
C LYS A 371 -15.82 7.37 -5.45
N GLN A 372 -16.90 6.60 -5.55
CA GLN A 372 -18.26 7.14 -5.39
C GLN A 372 -18.54 7.61 -3.96
N GLN A 373 -18.06 6.87 -2.95
CA GLN A 373 -18.25 7.24 -1.54
C GLN A 373 -17.47 8.49 -1.13
N SER A 374 -16.28 8.71 -1.69
CA SER A 374 -15.43 9.89 -1.43
C SER A 374 -15.88 11.17 -2.15
N SER A 375 -16.70 11.04 -3.20
CA SER A 375 -17.28 12.19 -3.91
C SER A 375 -18.60 12.66 -3.28
N SER A 376 -19.34 11.77 -2.62
CA SER A 376 -20.52 12.14 -1.82
C SER A 376 -20.21 12.84 -0.49
N THR A 377 -18.99 12.69 0.06
CA THR A 377 -18.59 13.36 1.31
C THR A 377 -18.04 14.79 1.13
N ASN A 378 -17.79 15.22 -0.11
CA ASN A 378 -17.29 16.56 -0.44
C ASN A 378 -18.39 17.50 -0.97
N GLN A 379 -19.66 17.13 -0.82
CA GLN A 379 -20.81 17.95 -1.24
C GLN A 379 -21.67 18.45 -0.07
N ASP A 380 -21.27 18.20 1.18
CA ASP A 380 -21.96 18.70 2.38
C ASP A 380 -21.09 19.68 3.17
#